data_AF-A0AAD1G150-F1
#
_entry.id   AF-A0AAD1G150-F1
#
_cell.length_a   1.000
_cell.length_b   1.000
_cell.length_c   1.000
_cell.angle_alpha   90.00
_cell.angle_beta   90.00
_cell.angle_gamma   90.00
#
_symmetry.space_group_name_H-M   'P 1'
#
loop_
_entity.id
_entity.type
_entity.pdbx_description
1 polymer ?
#
loop_
_entity_poly.entity_id
_entity_poly.type
_entity_poly.pdbx_seq_one_letter_code
_entity_poly.pdbx_strand_id
1 'polypeptide(L)'
;MRRAAILLGALAAASCGGAGGPAPRPLATNVSAARPLAELPQQDLQQGQCGMALWQRTEPARRIAFVLDEPATIRIVDDGKVIVLARTASEGDPVVRHAPVQRFAGAGHSVTIDVRMEQREGLTAGAIIPEGTLTSQSARGSVVLPVFGLIGCR
;
A
#
# COMPACT_ATOMS: atom_id res chain seq x y z
N MET A 1 -38.25 -68.21 -38.29
CA MET A 1 -37.34 -69.00 -37.42
C MET A 1 -36.03 -68.23 -37.37
N ARG A 2 -35.80 -67.44 -36.32
CA ARG A 2 -35.21 -67.76 -35.00
C ARG A 2 -33.66 -67.64 -35.00
N ARG A 3 -33.22 -66.49 -34.45
CA ARG A 3 -32.11 -66.30 -33.50
C ARG A 3 -30.68 -66.62 -34.00
N ALA A 4 -29.94 -65.56 -34.33
CA ALA A 4 -28.48 -65.58 -34.20
C ALA A 4 -28.11 -65.00 -32.83
N ALA A 5 -27.59 -65.88 -31.97
CA ALA A 5 -27.05 -65.58 -30.65
C ALA A 5 -25.52 -65.31 -30.81
N ILE A 6 -24.97 -64.24 -30.18
CA ILE A 6 -24.13 -64.28 -28.96
C ILE A 6 -22.76 -64.96 -29.26
N LEU A 7 -21.54 -64.39 -29.14
CA LEU A 7 -20.86 -63.64 -28.05
C LEU A 7 -19.42 -63.25 -28.52
N LEU A 8 -18.66 -62.62 -27.62
CA LEU A 8 -17.23 -62.23 -27.59
C LEU A 8 -16.98 -60.73 -27.85
N GLY A 9 -16.73 -59.86 -26.87
CA GLY A 9 -16.26 -60.07 -25.50
C GLY A 9 -14.74 -59.96 -25.41
N ALA A 10 -14.21 -58.73 -25.37
CA ALA A 10 -12.86 -58.42 -24.90
C ALA A 10 -12.82 -56.96 -24.39
N LEU A 11 -13.13 -56.76 -23.11
CA LEU A 11 -12.78 -55.53 -22.39
C LEU A 11 -11.33 -55.67 -21.90
N ALA A 12 -10.42 -54.89 -22.46
CA ALA A 12 -9.10 -54.67 -21.90
C ALA A 12 -9.18 -53.55 -20.85
N ALA A 13 -9.13 -53.92 -19.57
CA ALA A 13 -8.99 -52.96 -18.47
C ALA A 13 -7.51 -52.58 -18.34
N ALA A 14 -7.17 -51.34 -18.70
CA ALA A 14 -5.87 -50.75 -18.41
C ALA A 14 -5.85 -50.26 -16.95
N SER A 15 -5.13 -50.98 -16.09
CA SER A 15 -4.87 -50.58 -14.70
C SER A 15 -3.66 -49.65 -14.65
N CYS A 16 -3.88 -48.34 -14.58
CA CYS A 16 -2.85 -47.41 -14.12
C CYS A 16 -2.91 -47.31 -12.58
N GLY A 17 -2.09 -48.15 -11.93
CA GLY A 17 -1.73 -47.96 -10.52
C GLY A 17 -0.82 -46.74 -10.39
N GLY A 18 -1.42 -45.57 -10.18
CA GLY A 18 -0.70 -44.37 -9.75
C GLY A 18 -0.47 -44.44 -8.25
N ALA A 19 0.75 -44.80 -7.84
CA ALA A 19 1.19 -44.68 -6.46
C ALA A 19 1.01 -43.23 -6.00
N GLY A 20 0.18 -43.03 -4.97
CA GLY A 20 -0.13 -41.73 -4.41
C GLY A 20 1.12 -41.05 -3.88
N GLY A 21 1.59 -40.04 -4.59
CA GLY A 21 2.52 -39.06 -4.03
C GLY A 21 1.87 -38.34 -2.83
N PRO A 22 2.66 -37.88 -1.85
CA PRO A 22 2.12 -37.16 -0.72
C PRO A 22 1.28 -35.98 -1.20
N ALA A 23 0.05 -35.89 -0.68
CA ALA A 23 -0.87 -34.81 -1.01
C ALA A 23 -0.17 -33.45 -0.81
N PRO A 24 -0.32 -32.50 -1.75
CA PRO A 24 0.26 -31.17 -1.59
C PRO A 24 -0.23 -30.57 -0.27
N ARG A 25 0.70 -30.23 0.62
CA ARG A 25 0.38 -29.56 1.87
C ARG A 25 -0.26 -28.21 1.53
N PRO A 26 -1.42 -27.86 2.09
CA PRO A 26 -1.98 -26.54 1.91
C PRO A 26 -0.96 -25.52 2.42
N LEU A 27 -0.58 -24.56 1.57
CA LEU A 27 0.16 -23.39 2.00
C LEU A 27 -0.67 -22.72 3.10
N ALA A 28 -0.06 -22.43 4.26
CA ALA A 28 -0.72 -21.69 5.31
C ALA A 28 -1.14 -20.32 4.75
N THR A 29 -2.44 -20.12 4.50
CA THR A 29 -3.01 -18.90 3.94
C THR A 29 -3.20 -17.79 4.98
N ASN A 30 -2.85 -18.04 6.23
CA ASN A 30 -3.07 -17.11 7.34
C ASN A 30 -1.76 -16.47 7.80
N VAL A 31 -1.07 -15.78 6.88
CA VAL A 31 -0.27 -14.64 7.30
C VAL A 31 -1.27 -13.50 7.46
N SER A 32 -1.74 -13.26 8.69
CA SER A 32 -2.26 -11.93 9.03
C SER A 32 -1.10 -10.99 8.83
N ALA A 33 -0.98 -10.40 7.64
CA ALA A 33 0.07 -9.47 7.31
C ALA A 33 0.04 -8.37 8.36
N ALA A 34 1.04 -8.37 9.24
CA ALA A 34 1.21 -7.29 10.21
C ALA A 34 1.19 -5.99 9.41
N ARG A 35 0.20 -5.15 9.67
CA ARG A 35 0.01 -3.91 8.91
C ARG A 35 1.21 -3.01 9.22
N PRO A 36 2.00 -2.63 8.20
CA PRO A 36 3.23 -1.89 8.44
C PRO A 36 2.99 -0.51 9.05
N LEU A 37 1.97 0.19 8.55
CA LEU A 37 1.50 1.47 9.08
C LEU A 37 -0.01 1.38 9.36
N ALA A 38 -0.43 1.94 10.48
CA ALA A 38 -1.85 2.02 10.84
C ALA A 38 -2.51 3.30 10.30
N GLU A 39 -3.84 3.35 10.37
CA GLU A 39 -4.61 4.49 9.91
C GLU A 39 -4.43 5.69 10.86
N LEU A 40 -4.17 6.86 10.27
CA LEU A 40 -4.20 8.15 10.94
C LEU A 40 -5.64 8.64 11.06
N PRO A 41 -6.01 9.24 12.21
CA PRO A 41 -7.26 9.96 12.32
C PRO A 41 -7.30 11.16 11.35
N GLN A 42 -8.44 11.83 11.27
CA GLN A 42 -8.54 13.10 10.55
C GLN A 42 -7.47 14.09 11.05
N GLN A 43 -6.93 14.88 10.11
CA GLN A 43 -5.86 15.83 10.37
C GLN A 43 -6.38 17.24 10.08
N ASP A 44 -6.13 18.15 11.00
CA ASP A 44 -6.54 19.54 10.86
C ASP A 44 -5.37 20.41 10.42
N LEU A 45 -5.69 21.41 9.58
CA LEU A 45 -4.77 22.46 9.16
C LEU A 45 -5.10 23.77 9.89
N GLN A 46 -4.06 24.45 10.36
CA GLN A 46 -4.14 25.83 10.84
C GLN A 46 -4.08 26.80 9.65
N GLN A 47 -4.43 28.07 9.86
CA GLN A 47 -4.28 29.10 8.83
C GLN A 47 -2.81 29.24 8.40
N GLY A 48 -2.58 29.34 7.10
CA GLY A 48 -1.27 29.44 6.48
C GLY A 48 -0.57 28.09 6.23
N GLN A 49 -1.19 26.97 6.63
CA GLN A 49 -0.60 25.63 6.45
C GLN A 49 -1.14 24.94 5.20
N CYS A 50 -0.25 24.22 4.52
CA CYS A 50 -0.56 23.33 3.42
C CYS A 50 -0.25 21.88 3.81
N GLY A 51 -1.28 21.03 3.82
CA GLY A 51 -1.18 19.62 4.14
C GLY A 51 -1.22 18.73 2.92
N MET A 52 -0.45 17.64 2.95
CA MET A 52 -0.53 16.53 2.00
C MET A 52 -0.95 15.26 2.75
N ALA A 53 -2.16 14.78 2.46
CA ALA A 53 -2.68 13.53 3.01
C ALA A 53 -2.43 12.39 2.01
N LEU A 54 -1.90 11.27 2.49
CA LEU A 54 -1.62 10.08 1.69
C LEU A 54 -2.40 8.87 2.20
N TRP A 55 -3.07 8.20 1.28
CA TRP A 55 -3.79 6.96 1.51
C TRP A 55 -3.09 5.80 0.82
N GLN A 56 -3.08 4.65 1.49
CA GLN A 56 -2.62 3.40 0.89
C GLN A 56 -3.61 2.96 -0.19
N ARG A 57 -3.09 2.51 -1.35
CA ARG A 57 -3.89 1.96 -2.45
C ARG A 57 -4.25 0.48 -2.20
N THR A 58 -4.95 0.24 -1.10
CA THR A 58 -5.58 -1.05 -0.77
C THR A 58 -7.04 -0.81 -0.43
N GLU A 59 -7.87 -1.84 -0.46
CA GLU A 59 -9.25 -1.74 0.02
C GLU A 59 -9.39 -2.35 1.43
N PRO A 60 -9.94 -1.63 2.42
CA PRO A 60 -10.33 -0.21 2.36
C PRO A 60 -9.12 0.73 2.31
N ALA A 61 -9.26 1.88 1.65
CA ALA A 61 -8.24 2.92 1.61
C ALA A 61 -8.08 3.57 2.98
N ARG A 62 -6.85 3.60 3.50
CA ARG A 62 -6.52 4.15 4.83
C ARG A 62 -5.53 5.28 4.70
N ARG A 63 -5.73 6.36 5.45
CA ARG A 63 -4.77 7.48 5.52
C ARG A 63 -3.57 7.02 6.36
N ILE A 64 -2.41 6.84 5.76
CA ILE A 64 -1.23 6.29 6.44
C ILE A 64 -0.16 7.35 6.71
N ALA A 65 -0.24 8.50 6.05
CA ALA A 65 0.66 9.62 6.29
C ALA A 65 -0.03 10.96 6.09
N PHE A 66 0.47 11.96 6.83
CA PHE A 66 0.10 13.36 6.66
C PHE A 66 1.33 14.24 6.76
N VAL A 67 1.62 15.01 5.73
CA VAL A 67 2.78 15.90 5.66
C VAL A 67 2.32 17.34 5.80
N LEU A 68 3.00 18.10 6.67
CA LEU A 68 2.90 19.55 6.76
C LEU A 68 4.06 20.20 6.02
N ASP A 69 3.77 21.33 5.38
CA ASP A 69 4.78 22.21 4.81
C ASP A 69 5.53 22.99 5.90
N GLU A 70 4.81 23.53 6.90
CA GLU A 70 5.33 24.34 8.00
C GLU A 70 4.61 24.01 9.34
N PRO A 71 5.30 23.46 10.36
CA PRO A 71 6.67 22.98 10.30
C PRO A 71 6.80 21.77 9.38
N ALA A 72 7.97 21.65 8.77
CA ALA A 72 8.30 20.65 7.78
C ALA A 72 8.35 19.23 8.36
N THR A 73 7.20 18.56 8.45
CA THR A 73 7.04 17.30 9.20
C THR A 73 6.12 16.31 8.50
N ILE A 74 6.30 15.02 8.81
CA ILE A 74 5.36 13.96 8.48
C ILE A 74 4.84 13.32 9.76
N ARG A 75 3.56 12.97 9.77
CA ARG A 75 2.91 12.13 10.79
C ARG A 75 2.61 10.77 10.18
N ILE A 76 2.90 9.72 10.93
CA ILE A 76 2.53 8.32 10.62
C ILE A 76 2.04 7.65 11.90
N VAL A 77 1.31 6.53 11.79
CA VAL A 77 1.07 5.65 12.95
C VAL A 77 1.91 4.39 12.80
N ASP A 78 2.83 4.20 13.72
CA ASP A 78 3.65 2.99 13.82
C ASP A 78 3.54 2.42 15.24
N ASP A 79 3.31 1.11 15.34
CA ASP A 79 3.08 0.41 16.62
C ASP A 79 2.00 1.08 17.50
N GLY A 80 0.91 1.53 16.86
CA GLY A 80 -0.21 2.18 17.54
C GLY A 80 0.07 3.61 18.06
N LYS A 81 1.25 4.17 17.77
CA LYS A 81 1.64 5.52 18.20
C LYS A 81 1.75 6.45 17.01
N VAL A 82 1.26 7.67 17.18
CA VAL A 82 1.54 8.75 16.23
C VAL A 82 3.00 9.16 16.37
N ILE A 83 3.76 9.04 15.30
CA ILE A 83 5.15 9.46 15.21
C ILE A 83 5.22 10.69 14.32
N VAL A 84 5.98 11.70 14.75
CA VAL A 84 6.25 12.92 13.99
C VAL A 84 7.73 12.93 13.62
N LEU A 85 8.03 13.00 12.32
CA LEU A 85 9.41 13.04 11.82
C LEU A 85 9.65 14.37 11.10
N ALA A 86 10.84 14.94 11.30
CA ALA A 86 11.27 16.16 10.62
C ALA A 86 11.71 15.85 9.20
N ARG A 87 11.44 16.77 8.27
CA ARG A 87 11.93 16.69 6.88
C ARG A 87 13.44 16.86 6.88
N THR A 88 14.14 15.94 6.23
CA THR A 88 15.61 15.97 6.09
C THR A 88 16.07 16.29 4.68
N ALA A 89 15.23 16.04 3.67
CA ALA A 89 15.51 16.41 2.29
C ALA A 89 14.21 16.62 1.48
N SER A 90 14.34 17.38 0.40
CA SER A 90 13.31 17.54 -0.63
C SER A 90 13.94 17.72 -1.99
N GLU A 91 13.25 17.23 -3.02
CA GLU A 91 13.74 17.22 -4.39
C GLU A 91 12.58 17.36 -5.38
N GLY A 92 12.84 18.05 -6.49
CA GLY A 92 11.87 18.40 -7.52
C GLY A 92 11.12 19.70 -7.26
N ASP A 93 10.41 20.17 -8.29
CA ASP A 93 9.67 21.44 -8.23
C ASP A 93 8.43 21.32 -7.35
N PRO A 94 8.23 22.21 -6.37
CA PRO A 94 7.09 22.14 -5.48
C PRO A 94 5.75 22.39 -6.21
N VAL A 95 4.76 21.56 -5.91
CA VAL A 95 3.35 21.76 -6.27
C VAL A 95 2.58 22.04 -4.99
N VAL A 96 1.94 23.21 -4.89
CA VAL A 96 1.18 23.63 -3.70
C VAL A 96 2.03 23.47 -2.42
N ARG A 97 3.27 24.00 -2.46
CA ARG A 97 4.27 24.00 -1.35
C ARG A 97 4.83 22.62 -0.94
N HIS A 98 4.52 21.54 -1.66
CA HIS A 98 5.09 20.22 -1.44
C HIS A 98 5.95 19.79 -2.62
N ALA A 99 7.17 19.31 -2.35
CA ALA A 99 8.03 18.70 -3.37
C ALA A 99 7.58 17.24 -3.67
N PRO A 100 7.79 16.71 -4.89
CA PRO A 100 7.39 15.35 -5.26
C PRO A 100 8.17 14.28 -4.50
N VAL A 101 9.43 14.56 -4.21
CA VAL A 101 10.28 13.66 -3.40
C VAL A 101 10.59 14.34 -2.08
N GLN A 102 10.26 13.67 -0.98
CA GLN A 102 10.48 14.18 0.38
C GLN A 102 11.00 13.07 1.28
N ARG A 103 12.01 13.38 2.09
CA ARG A 103 12.61 12.44 3.04
C ARG A 103 12.46 12.99 4.45
N PHE A 104 12.14 12.10 5.38
CA PHE A 104 11.93 12.41 6.79
C PHE A 104 12.65 11.38 7.65
N ALA A 105 13.20 11.81 8.78
CA ALA A 105 13.84 10.90 9.71
C ALA A 105 13.75 11.41 11.16
N GLY A 106 13.85 10.48 12.10
CA GLY A 106 13.83 10.76 13.53
C GLY A 106 13.46 9.53 14.34
N ALA A 107 13.91 9.46 15.59
CA ALA A 107 13.53 8.41 16.54
C ALA A 107 13.72 6.95 16.04
N GLY A 108 14.70 6.69 15.16
CA GLY A 108 14.92 5.36 14.57
C GLY A 108 13.98 4.98 13.41
N HIS A 109 13.22 5.94 12.90
CA HIS A 109 12.37 5.81 11.72
C HIS A 109 12.90 6.68 10.57
N SER A 110 12.68 6.21 9.35
CA SER A 110 12.79 7.03 8.14
C SER A 110 11.58 6.82 7.25
N VAL A 111 11.15 7.89 6.58
CA VAL A 111 10.09 7.84 5.57
C VAL A 111 10.56 8.57 4.33
N THR A 112 10.39 7.93 3.17
CA THR A 112 10.57 8.56 1.86
C THR A 112 9.25 8.55 1.12
N ILE A 113 8.87 9.71 0.61
CA ILE A 113 7.73 9.89 -0.29
C ILE A 113 8.29 10.20 -1.67
N ASP A 114 7.75 9.53 -2.68
CA ASP A 114 7.99 9.81 -4.09
C ASP A 114 6.65 9.75 -4.82
N VAL A 115 6.13 10.91 -5.21
CA VAL A 115 4.77 11.05 -5.73
C VAL A 115 4.72 11.93 -6.97
N ARG A 116 3.74 11.65 -7.83
CA ARG A 116 3.34 12.57 -8.89
C ARG A 116 2.22 13.48 -8.38
N MET A 117 2.30 14.77 -8.70
CA MET A 117 1.30 15.76 -8.30
C MET A 117 0.71 16.42 -9.54
N GLU A 118 -0.61 16.57 -9.55
CA GLU A 118 -1.32 17.30 -10.59
C GLU A 118 -2.18 18.40 -9.95
N GLN A 119 -2.03 19.63 -10.43
CA GLN A 119 -3.02 20.66 -10.14
C GLN A 119 -4.28 20.34 -10.97
N ARG A 120 -5.44 20.31 -10.33
CA ARG A 120 -6.72 20.15 -11.02
C ARG A 120 -7.53 21.42 -10.91
N GLU A 121 -8.10 21.82 -12.04
CA GLU A 121 -9.14 22.84 -12.09
C GLU A 121 -10.31 22.40 -11.20
N GLY A 122 -10.80 23.31 -10.36
CA GLY A 122 -11.87 23.05 -9.38
C GLY A 122 -11.41 22.71 -7.95
N LEU A 123 -10.10 22.53 -7.70
CA LEU A 123 -9.55 22.53 -6.34
C LEU A 123 -9.02 23.92 -5.98
N THR A 124 -9.73 24.65 -5.11
CA THR A 124 -9.23 25.94 -4.61
C THR A 124 -7.97 25.68 -3.78
N ALA A 125 -6.80 26.11 -4.29
CA ALA A 125 -5.50 25.94 -3.63
C ALA A 125 -5.15 24.48 -3.27
N GLY A 126 -5.45 23.53 -4.17
CA GLY A 126 -5.18 22.12 -3.95
C GLY A 126 -4.61 21.39 -5.17
N ALA A 127 -4.04 20.22 -4.93
CA ALA A 127 -3.54 19.32 -5.96
C ALA A 127 -3.93 17.87 -5.62
N ILE A 128 -4.01 17.03 -6.63
CA ILE A 128 -4.18 15.59 -6.45
C ILE A 128 -2.84 14.87 -6.57
N ILE A 129 -2.73 13.75 -5.86
CA ILE A 129 -1.65 12.79 -6.01
C ILE A 129 -2.28 11.52 -6.57
N PRO A 130 -2.33 11.38 -7.90
CA PRO A 130 -2.97 10.23 -8.52
C PRO A 130 -2.22 8.94 -8.21
N GLU A 131 -0.89 8.99 -8.06
CA GLU A 131 -0.05 7.86 -7.66
C GLU A 131 1.30 8.27 -7.05
N GLY A 132 1.91 7.30 -6.37
CA GLY A 132 3.28 7.38 -5.86
C GLY A 132 3.57 6.24 -4.89
N THR A 133 4.68 6.36 -4.18
CA THR A 133 5.12 5.41 -3.16
C THR A 133 5.48 6.11 -1.86
N LEU A 134 5.21 5.40 -0.77
CA LEU A 134 5.72 5.73 0.56
C LEU A 134 6.59 4.55 1.02
N THR A 135 7.87 4.80 1.23
CA THR A 135 8.79 3.84 1.84
C THR A 135 8.96 4.18 3.31
N SER A 136 8.69 3.24 4.21
CA SER A 136 8.87 3.40 5.65
C SER A 136 9.87 2.38 6.16
N GLN A 137 10.85 2.84 6.94
CA GLN A 137 11.87 2.00 7.56
C GLN A 137 11.88 2.20 9.07
N SER A 138 12.02 1.10 9.80
CA SER A 138 12.16 1.06 11.25
C SER A 138 13.02 -0.12 11.67
N ALA A 139 13.26 -0.29 12.98
CA ALA A 139 13.89 -1.49 13.53
C ALA A 139 13.15 -2.80 13.20
N ARG A 140 11.85 -2.74 12.87
CA ARG A 140 11.04 -3.91 12.48
C ARG A 140 11.16 -4.27 10.99
N GLY A 141 11.84 -3.44 10.21
CA GLY A 141 12.08 -3.66 8.79
C GLY A 141 11.68 -2.48 7.91
N SER A 142 11.71 -2.73 6.60
CA SER A 142 11.38 -1.77 5.55
C SER A 142 10.14 -2.22 4.80
N VAL A 143 9.27 -1.27 4.45
CA VAL A 143 8.12 -1.50 3.58
C VAL A 143 8.00 -0.41 2.53
N VAL A 144 7.49 -0.77 1.36
CA VAL A 144 7.09 0.16 0.30
C VAL A 144 5.58 0.02 0.10
N LEU A 145 4.86 1.13 0.19
CA LEU A 145 3.41 1.18 0.09
C LEU A 145 3.01 2.05 -1.11
N PRO A 146 2.21 1.54 -2.07
CA PRO A 146 1.65 2.37 -3.11
C PRO A 146 0.61 3.32 -2.49
N VAL A 147 0.66 4.60 -2.87
CA VAL A 147 -0.21 5.63 -2.32
C VAL A 147 -0.96 6.41 -3.41
N PHE A 148 -2.03 7.07 -2.98
CA PHE A 148 -2.66 8.21 -3.64
C PHE A 148 -2.91 9.28 -2.60
N GLY A 149 -3.26 10.50 -3.00
CA GLY A 149 -3.36 11.59 -2.05
C GLY A 149 -4.02 12.86 -2.56
N LEU A 150 -4.09 13.81 -1.63
CA LEU A 150 -4.61 15.16 -1.85
C LEU A 150 -3.71 16.15 -1.11
N ILE A 151 -3.52 17.30 -1.72
CA ILE A 151 -2.85 18.47 -1.13
C ILE A 151 -3.88 19.57 -1.01
N GLY A 152 -3.92 20.24 0.13
CA GLY A 152 -4.77 21.40 0.36
C GLY A 152 -4.15 22.38 1.33
N CYS A 153 -4.47 23.65 1.17
CA CYS A 153 -4.03 24.73 2.03
C CYS A 153 -5.21 25.38 2.76
N ARG A 154 -4.94 25.97 3.92
CA ARG A 154 -5.90 26.78 4.67
C ARG A 154 -5.39 28.19 4.89
#